data_AF-A0AAE3H6L5-F1
#
_entry.id   AF-A0AAE3H6L5-F1
#
_cell.length_a   1.000
_cell.length_b   1.000
_cell.length_c   1.000
_cell.angle_alpha   90.00
_cell.angle_beta   90.00
_cell.angle_gamma   90.00
#
_symmetry.space_group_name_H-M   'P 1'
#
loop_
_entity.id
_entity.type
_entity.pdbx_description
1 polymer ?
#
loop_
_entity_poly.entity_id
_entity_poly.type
_entity_poly.pdbx_seq_one_letter_code
_entity_poly.pdbx_strand_id
1 'polypeptide(L)'
;MFFHLLKIHKILYFWISKNIIYMADTYSRVYLHIVFAVKNRKALLDKLWRNELFAYMASSLNNRGHFSLAVNGYNDHVHLFFDYNCKELISDLVREIKKSSNEFINTNGFCSVKFEWQNGYGVFSNGYREKDIIIKYIINQEKHHSKRSFKDEYFSLLNTYEVEYKNEYVFEFFDEIDLKN
;
A
#
# COMPACT_ATOMS: atom_id res chain seq x y z
N MET A 1 10.00 6.27 -68.11
CA MET A 1 8.76 6.08 -67.31
C MET A 1 9.01 5.65 -65.86
N PHE A 2 10.13 4.98 -65.53
CA PHE A 2 10.41 4.49 -64.15
C PHE A 2 10.88 5.57 -63.14
N PHE A 3 11.51 6.66 -63.58
CA PHE A 3 12.04 7.70 -62.68
C PHE A 3 10.99 8.66 -62.09
N HIS A 4 9.80 8.75 -62.70
CA HIS A 4 8.73 9.64 -62.23
C HIS A 4 7.92 9.03 -61.08
N LEU A 5 7.74 7.71 -61.09
CA LEU A 5 7.05 6.95 -60.03
C LEU A 5 7.80 6.95 -58.69
N LEU A 6 9.14 6.89 -58.70
CA LEU A 6 9.98 6.93 -57.50
C LEU A 6 9.96 8.29 -56.77
N LYS A 7 9.74 9.39 -57.49
CA LYS A 7 9.66 10.75 -56.91
C LYS A 7 8.33 10.96 -56.17
N ILE A 8 7.23 10.43 -56.70
CA ILE A 8 5.90 10.52 -56.09
C ILE A 8 5.81 9.67 -54.82
N HIS A 9 6.42 8.49 -54.79
CA HIS A 9 6.48 7.66 -53.57
C HIS A 9 7.26 8.31 -52.43
N LYS A 10 8.40 8.98 -52.71
CA LYS A 10 9.16 9.71 -51.68
C LYS A 10 8.40 10.91 -51.11
N ILE A 11 7.64 11.62 -51.94
CA ILE A 11 6.83 12.78 -51.50
C ILE A 11 5.65 12.32 -50.64
N LEU A 12 5.00 11.20 -51.02
CA LEU A 12 3.91 10.63 -50.23
C LEU A 12 4.38 10.11 -48.87
N TYR A 13 5.54 9.43 -48.81
CA TYR A 13 6.13 8.97 -47.55
C TYR A 13 6.57 10.15 -46.65
N PHE A 14 7.04 11.24 -47.23
CA PHE A 14 7.41 12.47 -46.52
C PHE A 14 6.19 13.28 -46.02
N TRP A 15 5.03 13.12 -46.65
CA TRP A 15 3.76 13.74 -46.20
C TRP A 15 3.05 12.89 -45.15
N ILE A 16 3.13 11.56 -45.25
CA ILE A 16 2.57 10.62 -44.26
C ILE A 16 3.42 10.64 -42.97
N SER A 17 4.74 10.82 -43.05
CA SER A 17 5.61 10.87 -41.86
C SER A 17 5.53 12.17 -41.05
N LYS A 18 4.84 13.21 -41.54
CA LYS A 18 4.73 14.52 -40.88
C LYS A 18 3.44 14.74 -40.08
N ASN A 19 2.53 13.76 -40.06
CA ASN A 19 1.30 13.82 -39.27
C ASN A 19 1.28 12.74 -38.18
N ILE A 20 2.38 12.60 -37.43
CA ILE A 20 2.29 11.98 -36.11
C ILE A 20 1.56 13.01 -35.23
N ILE A 21 0.28 12.78 -34.98
CA ILE A 21 -0.48 13.54 -34.00
C ILE A 21 0.06 13.11 -32.64
N TYR A 22 0.99 13.88 -32.08
CA TYR A 22 1.43 13.69 -30.70
C TYR A 22 0.24 14.00 -29.80
N MET A 23 -0.28 12.96 -29.15
CA MET A 23 -1.35 13.08 -28.16
C MET A 23 -0.73 13.15 -26.76
N ALA A 24 -1.39 13.84 -25.84
CA ALA A 24 -0.96 13.84 -24.44
C ALA A 24 -0.97 12.41 -23.88
N ASP A 25 0.09 12.07 -23.14
CA ASP A 25 0.23 10.78 -22.45
C ASP A 25 -0.03 10.95 -20.94
N THR A 26 -0.23 9.84 -20.24
CA THR A 26 -0.52 9.83 -18.80
C THR A 26 0.75 9.63 -18.00
N TYR A 27 1.09 10.63 -17.19
CA TYR A 27 2.20 10.56 -16.24
C TYR A 27 1.65 10.76 -14.82
N SER A 28 1.85 9.76 -13.95
CA SER A 28 1.39 9.82 -12.57
C SER A 28 2.52 9.50 -11.60
N ARG A 29 2.41 10.09 -10.41
CA ARG A 29 3.15 9.67 -9.22
C ARG A 29 2.26 9.87 -8.02
N VAL A 30 1.78 8.79 -7.44
CA VAL A 30 0.79 8.83 -6.36
C VAL A 30 1.29 7.92 -5.24
N TYR A 31 1.63 8.48 -4.09
CA TYR A 31 2.07 7.69 -2.96
C TYR A 31 0.93 7.52 -1.96
N LEU A 32 0.60 6.27 -1.67
CA LEU A 32 -0.43 5.92 -0.70
C LEU A 32 0.21 5.24 0.51
N HIS A 33 -0.18 5.70 1.69
CA HIS A 33 0.08 5.07 2.98
C HIS A 33 -1.22 4.47 3.52
N ILE A 34 -1.27 3.15 3.60
CA ILE A 34 -2.43 2.40 4.09
C ILE A 34 -2.11 1.77 5.43
N VAL A 35 -3.07 1.81 6.36
CA VAL A 35 -2.96 1.21 7.70
C VAL A 35 -4.18 0.38 8.01
N PHE A 36 -3.99 -0.82 8.55
CA PHE A 36 -5.07 -1.64 9.09
C PHE A 36 -4.58 -2.56 10.22
N ALA A 37 -5.54 -2.98 11.06
CA ALA A 37 -5.26 -3.64 12.33
C ALA A 37 -5.83 -5.07 12.37
N VAL A 38 -5.20 -5.92 13.20
CA VAL A 38 -5.67 -7.27 13.51
C VAL A 38 -6.97 -7.20 14.32
N LYS A 39 -7.87 -8.17 14.09
CA LYS A 39 -9.19 -8.21 14.75
C LYS A 39 -9.15 -8.90 16.10
N ASN A 40 -8.33 -9.94 16.23
CA ASN A 40 -8.33 -10.79 17.41
C ASN A 40 -7.01 -10.63 18.16
N ARG A 41 -7.09 -10.21 19.43
CA ARG A 41 -5.94 -10.09 20.33
C ARG A 41 -5.14 -11.37 20.52
N LYS A 42 -5.72 -12.55 20.26
CA LYS A 42 -5.01 -13.83 20.33
C LYS A 42 -4.26 -14.19 19.04
N ALA A 43 -4.35 -13.35 18.02
CA ALA A 43 -3.76 -13.55 16.69
C ALA A 43 -2.85 -12.37 16.31
N LEU A 44 -2.04 -11.89 17.25
CA LEU A 44 -1.08 -10.81 17.02
C LEU A 44 0.04 -11.25 16.07
N LEU A 45 0.67 -10.27 15.43
CA LEU A 45 1.80 -10.42 14.53
C LEU A 45 3.08 -10.71 15.33
N ASP A 46 3.38 -11.99 15.54
CA ASP A 46 4.56 -12.41 16.28
C ASP A 46 5.85 -12.03 15.54
N LYS A 47 6.89 -11.65 16.31
CA LYS A 47 8.21 -11.31 15.75
C LYS A 47 8.83 -12.44 14.95
N LEU A 48 8.50 -13.69 15.29
CA LEU A 48 9.03 -14.89 14.63
C LEU A 48 8.63 -14.98 13.15
N TRP A 49 7.45 -14.46 12.77
CA TRP A 49 6.91 -14.65 11.42
C TRP A 49 6.42 -13.37 10.73
N ARG A 50 6.20 -12.26 11.44
CA ARG A 50 5.63 -11.03 10.83
C ARG A 50 6.45 -10.47 9.67
N ASN A 51 7.76 -10.68 9.66
CA ASN A 51 8.60 -10.26 8.53
C ASN A 51 8.25 -11.02 7.24
N GLU A 52 7.85 -12.29 7.34
CA GLU A 52 7.38 -13.07 6.20
C GLU A 52 6.05 -12.53 5.68
N LEU A 53 5.15 -12.14 6.58
CA LEU A 53 3.91 -11.45 6.23
C LEU A 53 4.17 -10.13 5.49
N PHE A 54 5.12 -9.32 5.98
CA PHE A 54 5.46 -8.04 5.35
C PHE A 54 6.04 -8.23 3.95
N ALA A 55 6.92 -9.21 3.77
CA ALA A 55 7.46 -9.57 2.47
C ALA A 55 6.37 -10.10 1.52
N TYR A 56 5.43 -10.91 2.03
CA TYR A 56 4.28 -11.40 1.28
C TYR A 56 3.37 -10.27 0.79
N MET A 57 3.05 -9.30 1.67
CA MET A 57 2.24 -8.14 1.31
C MET A 57 2.94 -7.22 0.29
N ALA A 58 4.24 -6.99 0.45
CA ALA A 58 5.04 -6.24 -0.52
C ALA A 58 5.02 -6.92 -1.90
N SER A 59 5.19 -8.25 -1.93
CA SER A 59 5.09 -9.04 -3.15
C SER A 59 3.70 -8.99 -3.76
N SER A 60 2.65 -9.03 -2.93
CA SER A 60 1.26 -8.92 -3.37
C SER A 60 0.97 -7.56 -4.03
N LEU A 61 1.49 -6.45 -3.46
CA LEU A 61 1.41 -5.12 -4.08
C LEU A 61 2.14 -5.10 -5.44
N ASN A 62 3.37 -5.61 -5.47
CA ASN A 62 4.19 -5.62 -6.69
C ASN A 62 3.54 -6.46 -7.81
N ASN A 63 2.95 -7.61 -7.48
CA ASN A 63 2.26 -8.49 -8.45
C ASN A 63 1.01 -7.84 -9.06
N ARG A 64 0.42 -6.86 -8.38
CA ARG A 64 -0.71 -6.04 -8.89
C ARG A 64 -0.23 -4.81 -9.68
N GLY A 65 1.08 -4.67 -9.88
CA GLY A 65 1.70 -3.60 -10.64
C GLY A 65 1.88 -2.30 -9.86
N HIS A 66 1.76 -2.33 -8.52
CA HIS A 66 2.21 -1.24 -7.66
C HIS A 66 3.71 -1.36 -7.40
N PHE A 67 4.34 -0.32 -6.86
CA PHE A 67 5.72 -0.41 -6.41
C PHE A 67 5.80 -0.21 -4.89
N SER A 68 5.97 -1.31 -4.16
CA SER A 68 6.13 -1.28 -2.71
C SER A 68 7.39 -0.51 -2.31
N LEU A 69 7.24 0.49 -1.44
CA LEU A 69 8.34 1.31 -0.92
C LEU A 69 8.71 0.92 0.50
N ALA A 70 7.72 0.68 1.35
CA ALA A 70 7.90 0.15 2.69
C ALA A 70 6.66 -0.62 3.14
N VAL A 71 6.86 -1.84 3.61
CA VAL A 71 5.83 -2.63 4.28
C VAL A 71 6.42 -3.11 5.60
N ASN A 72 5.80 -2.70 6.69
CA ASN A 72 6.20 -3.07 8.05
C ASN A 72 5.02 -2.83 8.98
N GLY A 73 5.19 -3.03 10.28
CA GLY A 73 4.17 -2.77 11.27
C GLY A 73 4.67 -3.10 12.67
N TYR A 74 3.73 -3.36 13.56
CA TYR A 74 4.04 -3.83 14.90
C TYR A 74 3.38 -5.18 15.18
N ASN A 75 2.78 -5.38 16.35
CA ASN A 75 2.12 -6.61 16.73
C ASN A 75 0.63 -6.62 16.39
N ASP A 76 -0.01 -5.46 16.30
CA ASP A 76 -1.46 -5.33 16.16
C ASP A 76 -1.91 -4.65 14.85
N HIS A 77 -0.98 -4.13 14.05
CA HIS A 77 -1.29 -3.45 12.80
C HIS A 77 -0.14 -3.48 11.80
N VAL A 78 -0.45 -3.12 10.55
CA VAL A 78 0.51 -2.99 9.45
C VAL A 78 0.38 -1.66 8.73
N HIS A 79 1.51 -1.22 8.17
CA HIS A 79 1.67 -0.05 7.32
C HIS A 79 2.12 -0.52 5.93
N LEU A 80 1.38 -0.11 4.90
CA LEU A 80 1.76 -0.28 3.51
C LEU A 80 2.02 1.09 2.89
N PHE A 81 3.23 1.33 2.39
CA PHE A 81 3.56 2.53 1.64
C PHE A 81 4.12 2.16 0.27
N PHE A 82 3.51 2.69 -0.78
CA PHE A 82 3.78 2.27 -2.15
C PHE A 82 3.44 3.35 -3.17
N ASP A 83 4.06 3.24 -4.35
CA ASP A 83 3.70 3.98 -5.54
C ASP A 83 2.48 3.33 -6.20
N TYR A 84 1.41 4.10 -6.29
CA TYR A 84 0.12 3.68 -6.80
C TYR A 84 0.01 3.91 -8.29
N ASN A 85 -0.11 2.82 -9.05
CA ASN A 85 -0.21 2.85 -10.51
C ASN A 85 -1.53 3.42 -11.06
N CYS A 86 -2.51 3.73 -10.19
CA CYS A 86 -3.82 4.28 -10.55
C CYS A 86 -4.67 3.39 -11.48
N LYS A 87 -4.46 2.06 -11.46
CA LYS A 87 -5.17 1.10 -12.33
C LYS A 87 -6.26 0.28 -11.63
N GLU A 88 -6.40 0.41 -10.31
CA GLU A 88 -7.44 -0.28 -9.55
C GLU A 88 -8.19 0.66 -8.60
N LEU A 89 -9.17 0.14 -7.87
CA LEU A 89 -9.80 0.87 -6.77
C LEU A 89 -9.06 0.57 -5.47
N ILE A 90 -8.82 1.60 -4.65
CA ILE A 90 -8.13 1.44 -3.36
C ILE A 90 -8.85 0.43 -2.46
N SER A 91 -10.18 0.46 -2.44
CA SER A 91 -11.00 -0.48 -1.65
C SER A 91 -10.82 -1.94 -2.10
N ASP A 92 -10.73 -2.17 -3.42
CA ASP A 92 -10.51 -3.51 -3.96
C ASP A 92 -9.09 -3.99 -3.66
N LEU A 93 -8.08 -3.12 -3.81
CA LEU A 93 -6.70 -3.41 -3.42
C LEU A 93 -6.62 -3.86 -1.95
N VAL A 94 -7.15 -3.06 -1.04
CA VAL A 94 -7.09 -3.38 0.40
C VAL A 94 -7.85 -4.66 0.73
N ARG A 95 -9.02 -4.87 0.12
CA ARG A 95 -9.79 -6.12 0.29
C ARG A 95 -8.96 -7.32 -0.12
N GLU A 96 -8.34 -7.29 -1.31
CA GLU A 96 -7.57 -8.42 -1.80
C GLU A 96 -6.29 -8.66 -0.99
N ILE A 97 -5.56 -7.60 -0.59
CA ILE A 97 -4.38 -7.74 0.28
C ILE A 97 -4.77 -8.35 1.64
N LYS A 98 -5.85 -7.89 2.26
CA LYS A 98 -6.34 -8.46 3.54
C LYS A 98 -6.77 -9.91 3.37
N LYS A 99 -7.48 -10.22 2.29
CA LYS A 99 -7.95 -11.58 2.00
C LYS A 99 -6.79 -12.55 1.78
N SER A 100 -5.85 -12.19 0.91
CA SER A 100 -4.72 -13.06 0.58
C SER A 100 -3.77 -13.24 1.77
N SER A 101 -3.53 -12.18 2.53
CA SER A 101 -2.71 -12.26 3.75
C SER A 101 -3.40 -13.04 4.88
N ASN A 102 -4.73 -12.92 5.05
CA ASN A 102 -5.48 -13.80 5.96
C ASN A 102 -5.29 -15.27 5.57
N GLU A 103 -5.43 -15.61 4.29
CA GLU A 103 -5.25 -16.97 3.80
C GLU A 103 -3.82 -17.47 4.02
N PHE A 104 -2.82 -16.62 3.72
CA PHE A 104 -1.41 -16.91 3.95
C PHE A 104 -1.13 -17.23 5.43
N ILE A 105 -1.57 -16.40 6.36
CA ILE A 105 -1.32 -16.61 7.80
C ILE A 105 -2.01 -17.87 8.30
N ASN A 106 -3.29 -18.07 7.95
CA ASN A 106 -4.06 -19.21 8.43
C ASN A 106 -3.55 -20.54 7.84
N THR A 107 -3.17 -20.56 6.56
CA THR A 107 -2.68 -21.78 5.89
C THR A 107 -1.31 -22.20 6.42
N ASN A 108 -0.44 -21.24 6.78
CA ASN A 108 0.86 -21.53 7.37
C ASN A 108 0.79 -21.82 8.88
N GLY A 109 -0.38 -21.70 9.52
CA GLY A 109 -0.53 -22.01 10.94
C GLY A 109 0.25 -21.08 11.88
N PHE A 110 0.48 -19.84 11.47
CA PHE A 110 1.26 -18.87 12.27
C PHE A 110 0.58 -18.43 13.57
N CYS A 111 -0.74 -18.62 13.66
CA CYS A 111 -1.52 -18.32 14.86
C CYS A 111 -2.22 -19.60 15.37
N SER A 112 -2.33 -19.72 16.70
CA SER A 112 -3.06 -20.81 17.36
C SER A 112 -4.58 -20.68 17.23
N VAL A 113 -5.05 -19.49 16.86
CA VAL A 113 -6.45 -19.18 16.58
C VAL A 113 -6.58 -18.68 15.15
N LYS A 114 -7.80 -18.71 14.60
CA LYS A 114 -8.07 -18.13 13.29
C LYS A 114 -7.70 -16.64 13.27
N PHE A 115 -6.82 -16.28 12.34
CA PHE A 115 -6.41 -14.91 12.08
C PHE A 115 -7.43 -14.18 11.19
N GLU A 116 -7.76 -12.95 11.55
CA GLU A 116 -8.61 -12.05 10.76
C GLU A 116 -8.14 -10.59 10.97
N TRP A 117 -8.12 -9.80 9.90
CA TRP A 117 -8.04 -8.33 9.98
C TRP A 117 -9.38 -7.71 10.39
N GLN A 118 -9.33 -6.52 11.01
CA GLN A 118 -10.52 -5.68 11.17
C GLN A 118 -11.02 -5.19 9.79
N ASN A 119 -12.31 -4.88 9.68
CA ASN A 119 -12.91 -4.49 8.40
C ASN A 119 -12.33 -3.17 7.87
N GLY A 120 -12.22 -2.14 8.73
CA GLY A 120 -11.78 -0.80 8.36
C GLY A 120 -10.31 -0.70 7.93
N TYR A 121 -9.94 0.40 7.27
CA TYR A 121 -8.56 0.75 6.96
C TYR A 121 -8.42 2.28 6.90
N GLY A 122 -7.25 2.80 7.26
CA GLY A 122 -6.85 4.18 6.94
C GLY A 122 -6.11 4.22 5.60
N VAL A 123 -6.30 5.29 4.83
CA VAL A 123 -5.53 5.58 3.62
C VAL A 123 -5.19 7.06 3.56
N PHE A 124 -3.92 7.36 3.32
CA PHE A 124 -3.38 8.71 3.36
C PHE A 124 -2.49 8.95 2.13
N SER A 125 -2.73 10.04 1.42
CA SER A 125 -1.93 10.44 0.26
C SER A 125 -0.71 11.24 0.68
N ASN A 126 0.46 10.94 0.13
CA ASN A 126 1.72 11.61 0.50
C ASN A 126 2.42 12.21 -0.73
N GLY A 127 3.15 13.30 -0.51
CA GLY A 127 3.94 13.96 -1.55
C GLY A 127 5.28 13.26 -1.81
N TYR A 128 5.83 13.45 -3.02
CA TYR A 128 7.16 12.93 -3.38
C TYR A 128 8.28 13.35 -2.41
N ARG A 129 8.19 14.57 -1.87
CA ARG A 129 9.18 15.11 -0.92
C ARG A 129 9.19 14.37 0.42
N GLU A 130 8.07 13.74 0.79
CA GLU A 130 7.89 13.05 2.07
C GLU A 130 8.24 11.56 1.98
N LYS A 131 8.42 11.04 0.77
CA LYS A 131 8.64 9.62 0.49
C LYS A 131 9.69 9.00 1.41
N ASP A 132 10.88 9.60 1.51
CA ASP A 132 11.98 9.02 2.27
C ASP A 132 11.77 9.12 3.78
N ILE A 133 11.07 10.15 4.28
CA ILE A 133 10.73 10.26 5.71
C ILE A 133 9.67 9.24 6.10
N ILE A 134 8.69 8.96 5.23
CA ILE A 134 7.65 7.93 5.47
C ILE A 134 8.25 6.53 5.40
N ILE A 135 9.15 6.26 4.45
CA ILE A 135 9.88 4.98 4.40
C ILE A 135 10.62 4.78 5.72
N LYS A 136 11.39 5.78 6.17
CA LYS A 136 12.13 5.74 7.44
C LYS A 136 11.20 5.56 8.63
N TYR A 137 10.05 6.21 8.63
CA TYR A 137 9.03 6.04 9.67
C TYR A 137 8.55 4.59 9.75
N ILE A 138 8.11 4.02 8.62
CA ILE A 138 7.55 2.67 8.56
C ILE A 138 8.58 1.59 8.90
N ILE A 139 9.81 1.68 8.38
CA ILE A 139 10.84 0.66 8.69
C ILE A 139 11.23 0.62 10.17
N ASN A 140 10.98 1.71 10.92
CA ASN A 140 11.33 1.83 12.33
C ASN A 140 10.13 1.60 13.27
N GLN A 141 9.01 1.04 12.80
CA GLN A 141 7.78 0.92 13.60
C GLN A 141 7.96 0.18 14.92
N GLU A 142 8.71 -0.92 14.93
CA GLU A 142 9.00 -1.62 16.19
C GLU A 142 9.65 -0.72 17.25
N LYS A 143 10.56 0.17 16.84
CA LYS A 143 11.17 1.15 17.74
C LYS A 143 10.18 2.25 18.10
N HIS A 144 9.34 2.69 17.17
CA HIS A 144 8.30 3.69 17.40
C HIS A 144 7.35 3.26 18.53
N HIS A 145 6.90 2.00 18.49
CA HIS A 145 5.97 1.44 19.48
C HIS A 145 6.60 1.09 20.83
N SER A 146 7.89 1.37 21.04
CA SER A 146 8.46 1.39 22.39
C SER A 146 8.02 2.62 23.21
N LYS A 147 7.42 3.63 22.56
CA LYS A 147 7.06 4.93 23.17
C LYS A 147 5.65 5.42 22.86
N ARG A 148 4.96 4.77 21.93
CA ARG A 148 3.66 5.24 21.42
C ARG A 148 2.74 4.06 21.14
N SER A 149 1.50 4.15 21.58
CA SER A 149 0.48 3.16 21.27
C SER A 149 0.04 3.28 19.80
N PHE A 150 -0.47 2.18 19.22
CA PHE A 150 -1.10 2.22 17.90
C PHE A 150 -2.33 3.15 17.88
N LYS A 151 -3.07 3.23 18.99
CA LYS A 151 -4.18 4.16 19.16
C LYS A 151 -3.76 5.62 18.94
N ASP A 152 -2.73 6.06 19.67
CA ASP A 152 -2.24 7.44 19.57
C ASP A 152 -1.63 7.74 18.20
N GLU A 153 -1.02 6.74 17.58
CA GLU A 153 -0.52 6.84 16.22
C GLU A 153 -1.65 7.03 15.20
N TYR A 154 -2.68 6.17 15.24
CA TYR A 154 -3.78 6.20 14.29
C TYR A 154 -4.56 7.51 14.38
N PHE A 155 -4.89 7.98 15.59
CA PHE A 155 -5.52 9.29 15.77
C PHE A 155 -4.64 10.43 15.27
N SER A 156 -3.31 10.33 15.45
CA SER A 156 -2.40 11.34 14.93
C SER A 156 -2.39 11.36 13.41
N LEU A 157 -2.46 10.21 12.74
CA LEU A 157 -2.60 10.15 11.28
C LEU A 157 -3.91 10.80 10.85
N LEU A 158 -5.04 10.41 11.42
CA LEU A 158 -6.34 11.00 11.12
C LEU A 158 -6.34 12.53 11.29
N ASN A 159 -5.79 13.03 12.40
CA ASN A 159 -5.71 14.46 12.68
C ASN A 159 -4.74 15.19 11.73
N THR A 160 -3.60 14.59 11.38
CA THR A 160 -2.62 15.19 10.45
C THR A 160 -3.21 15.39 9.07
N TYR A 161 -4.05 14.46 8.63
CA TYR A 161 -4.71 14.47 7.33
C TYR A 161 -6.11 15.10 7.36
N GLU A 162 -6.52 15.68 8.50
CA GLU A 162 -7.83 16.29 8.67
C GLU A 162 -9.00 15.38 8.24
N VAL A 163 -8.86 14.08 8.51
CA VAL A 163 -9.90 13.09 8.20
C VAL A 163 -11.03 13.24 9.22
N GLU A 164 -12.26 13.42 8.75
CA GLU A 164 -13.44 13.34 9.61
C GLU A 164 -13.71 11.90 10.02
N TYR A 165 -13.84 11.64 11.32
CA TYR A 165 -14.17 10.32 11.86
C TYR A 165 -15.09 10.44 13.07
N LYS A 166 -15.77 9.33 13.38
CA LYS A 166 -16.49 9.15 14.65
C LYS A 166 -15.76 8.15 15.51
N ASN A 167 -15.68 8.40 16.80
CA ASN A 167 -14.93 7.57 17.75
C ASN A 167 -15.48 6.13 17.83
N GLU A 168 -16.74 5.89 17.46
CA GLU A 168 -17.33 4.55 17.48
C GLU A 168 -16.95 3.71 16.25
N TYR A 169 -16.33 4.31 15.22
CA TYR A 169 -16.01 3.67 13.94
C TYR A 169 -14.50 3.61 13.64
N VAL A 170 -13.66 3.87 14.64
CA VAL A 170 -12.21 3.59 14.56
C VAL A 170 -11.92 2.14 14.91
N PHE A 171 -10.65 1.74 14.81
CA PHE A 171 -10.25 0.37 15.18
C PHE A 171 -10.54 0.04 16.63
N GLU A 172 -10.80 -1.24 16.88
CA GLU A 172 -10.63 -1.81 18.22
C GLU A 172 -9.12 -1.85 18.51
N PHE A 173 -8.68 -1.13 19.54
CA PHE A 173 -7.29 -1.08 19.97
C PHE A 173 -7.08 -2.01 21.16
N PHE A 174 -5.88 -2.58 21.29
CA PHE A 174 -5.47 -3.36 22.46
C PHE A 174 -4.56 -2.50 23.35
N ASP A 175 -4.75 -2.59 24.66
CA ASP A 175 -3.91 -1.85 25.60
C ASP A 175 -2.53 -2.50 25.73
N GLU A 176 -1.49 -1.77 26.16
CA GLU A 176 -0.13 -2.31 26.30
C GLU A 176 -0.04 -3.53 27.24
N ILE A 177 -0.95 -3.63 28.21
CA ILE A 177 -1.07 -4.77 29.12
C ILE A 177 -1.52 -6.02 28.34
N ASP A 178 -2.36 -5.85 27.33
CA ASP A 178 -2.89 -6.94 26.51
C ASP A 178 -1.87 -7.42 25.47
N LEU A 179 -0.87 -6.60 25.14
CA LEU A 179 0.16 -6.90 24.13
C LEU A 179 1.40 -7.64 24.70
N LYS A 180 1.51 -7.72 26.03
CA LYS A 180 2.64 -8.35 26.75
C LYS A 180 2.29 -9.69 27.42
N ASN A 181 1.00 -10.07 27.39
CA ASN A 181 0.47 -11.32 27.94
C ASN A 181 0.05 -12.28 26.83
#